data_AF-A0A7C2TE71-F1
#
_entry.id   AF-A0A7C2TE71-F1
#
_cell.length_a   1.000
_cell.length_b   1.000
_cell.length_c   1.000
_cell.angle_alpha   90.00
_cell.angle_beta   90.00
_cell.angle_gamma   90.00
#
_symmetry.space_group_name_H-M   'P 1'
#
loop_
_entity.id
_entity.type
_entity.pdbx_description
1 polymer ?
#
loop_
_entity_poly.entity_id
_entity_poly.type
_entity_poly.pdbx_seq_one_letter_code
_entity_poly.pdbx_strand_id
1 'polypeptide(L)'
;MAFVENLLDQTQERLEAQMRERMEGVETFIDNLNDLEETDAHNPRQVLDELSNLVRFSLRLTPEQQRALRSEPEQVLPEVQNQVESYLANQAIVRLLGSIERRLEDSLEIEPGRVSLQDWPSFAELVLAALQNTFNRRRERLLGGNGDGSAGLIGADLQNALARLEEPIGPNALVHLLMLMPQGARAAFDRRTHRRVLLRTTRLTYVYYAAHLLEGQETEQITGQVLEHLERAHEAIRTAYGLMDWNRLAQTPIADLDAATQRGLQNVLDENLFQAAYHQPLGSLNNKNRDRVIAEMGRKTLTEVYRKLLLSVITELWVDYLTQMESLRVSIGLEAYAQRDPLVQYKNRAFSLFQELLNNMRLGVVSRMFTYRPRDLSAVQANIGRAEAPPAQISQGPEPVGVAQSVEEGRASHEKKRKRRRRH
;
A
#
# COMPACT_ATOMS: atom_id res chain seq x y z
N MET A 1 16.69 -11.54 2.85
CA MET A 1 17.83 -11.97 3.68
C MET A 1 18.51 -10.76 4.28
N ALA A 2 19.30 -9.98 3.52
CA ALA A 2 20.02 -8.79 4.00
C ALA A 2 19.24 -7.81 4.92
N PHE A 3 17.98 -7.49 4.59
CA PHE A 3 17.15 -6.65 5.47
C PHE A 3 16.89 -7.28 6.85
N VAL A 4 16.61 -8.60 6.88
CA VAL A 4 16.28 -9.31 8.12
C VAL A 4 17.54 -9.53 8.96
N GLU A 5 18.69 -9.79 8.32
CA GLU A 5 20.00 -9.80 8.96
C GLU A 5 20.29 -8.47 9.66
N ASN A 6 20.18 -7.36 8.92
CA ASN A 6 20.37 -6.03 9.52
C ASN A 6 19.37 -5.74 10.66
N LEU A 7 18.11 -6.17 10.51
CA LEU A 7 17.10 -5.99 11.54
C LEU A 7 17.40 -6.84 12.79
N LEU A 8 17.94 -8.05 12.63
CA LEU A 8 18.42 -8.90 13.72
C LEU A 8 19.57 -8.21 14.45
N ASP A 9 20.58 -7.74 13.73
CA ASP A 9 21.74 -7.04 14.30
C ASP A 9 21.31 -5.79 15.09
N GLN A 10 20.50 -4.92 14.49
CA GLN A 10 19.98 -3.72 15.16
C GLN A 10 19.12 -4.04 16.38
N THR A 11 18.39 -5.16 16.35
CA THR A 11 17.58 -5.57 17.49
C THR A 11 18.46 -6.08 18.63
N GLN A 12 19.52 -6.82 18.31
CA GLN A 12 20.51 -7.28 19.28
C GLN A 12 21.18 -6.10 19.99
N GLU A 13 21.74 -5.15 19.23
CA GLU A 13 22.43 -3.98 19.77
C GLU A 13 21.52 -3.17 20.70
N ARG A 14 20.26 -2.95 20.29
CA ARG A 14 19.27 -2.23 21.12
C ARG A 14 18.90 -3.00 22.37
N LEU A 15 18.74 -4.32 22.27
CA LEU A 15 18.44 -5.17 23.41
C LEU A 15 19.58 -5.16 24.42
N GLU A 16 20.82 -5.33 23.98
CA GLU A 16 22.02 -5.28 24.83
C GLU A 16 22.15 -3.92 25.53
N ALA A 17 21.91 -2.82 24.82
CA ALA A 17 21.91 -1.48 25.41
C ALA A 17 20.80 -1.31 26.46
N GLN A 18 19.59 -1.77 26.18
CA GLN A 18 18.47 -1.72 27.12
C GLN A 18 18.70 -2.59 28.35
N MET A 19 19.26 -3.80 28.16
CA MET A 19 19.63 -4.68 29.27
C MET A 19 20.66 -3.99 30.15
N ARG A 20 21.73 -3.43 29.58
CA ARG A 20 22.77 -2.73 30.35
C ARG A 20 22.20 -1.57 31.17
N GLU A 21 21.43 -0.69 30.54
CA GLU A 21 20.79 0.47 31.20
C GLU A 21 19.88 0.03 32.36
N ARG A 22 19.12 -1.06 32.18
CA ARG A 22 18.19 -1.56 33.20
C ARG A 22 18.93 -2.27 34.33
N MET A 23 19.97 -3.07 34.03
CA MET A 23 20.77 -3.73 35.05
C MET A 23 21.52 -2.70 35.90
N GLU A 24 22.17 -1.72 35.29
CA GLU A 24 22.85 -0.62 36.01
C GLU A 24 21.86 0.17 36.89
N GLY A 25 20.65 0.42 36.38
CA GLY A 25 19.58 1.06 37.16
C GLY A 25 19.10 0.21 38.34
N VAL A 26 19.00 -1.10 38.17
CA VAL A 26 18.64 -2.04 39.26
C VAL A 26 19.75 -2.08 40.30
N GLU A 27 21.01 -2.21 39.89
CA GLU A 27 22.17 -2.20 40.79
C GLU A 27 22.25 -0.90 41.59
N THR A 28 22.17 0.25 40.91
CA THR A 28 22.15 1.57 41.57
C THR A 28 20.98 1.72 42.55
N PHE A 29 19.81 1.18 42.21
CA PHE A 29 18.65 1.20 43.11
C PHE A 29 18.90 0.37 44.37
N ILE A 30 19.51 -0.81 44.23
CA ILE A 30 19.84 -1.70 45.34
C ILE A 30 20.93 -1.08 46.23
N ASP A 31 21.96 -0.46 45.65
CA ASP A 31 23.00 0.25 46.38
C ASP A 31 22.41 1.40 47.23
N ASN A 32 21.51 2.19 46.63
CA ASN A 32 20.82 3.26 47.36
C ASN A 32 19.94 2.74 48.50
N LEU A 33 19.34 1.55 48.38
CA LEU A 33 18.56 0.95 49.46
C LEU A 33 19.45 0.54 50.65
N ASN A 34 20.69 0.13 50.39
CA ASN A 34 21.65 -0.23 51.43
C ASN A 34 22.16 0.99 52.22
N ASP A 35 22.18 2.18 51.59
CA ASP A 35 22.65 3.43 52.18
C ASP A 35 21.59 4.18 53.01
N LEU A 36 20.33 3.72 53.05
CA LEU A 36 19.26 4.35 53.83
C LEU A 36 19.42 4.06 55.34
N GLU A 37 19.28 5.09 56.17
CA GLU A 37 19.28 4.95 57.64
C GLU A 37 18.05 4.12 58.11
N GLU A 38 18.20 3.30 59.16
CA GLU A 38 17.14 2.41 59.69
C GLU A 38 15.79 3.10 60.00
N THR A 39 15.79 4.43 60.12
CA THR A 39 14.63 5.30 60.38
C THR A 39 13.73 5.56 59.16
N ASP A 40 14.19 5.31 57.93
CA ASP A 40 13.40 5.51 56.70
C ASP A 40 12.55 4.27 56.39
N ALA A 41 11.41 4.16 57.06
CA ALA A 41 10.49 3.02 56.96
C ALA A 41 9.71 3.00 55.63
N HIS A 42 10.36 2.62 54.53
CA HIS A 42 9.69 2.34 53.26
C HIS A 42 8.94 0.99 53.32
N ASN A 43 7.69 0.98 52.86
CA ASN A 43 6.88 -0.25 52.81
C ASN A 43 7.43 -1.17 51.70
N PRO A 44 7.60 -2.49 51.93
CA PRO A 44 8.05 -3.44 50.90
C PRO A 44 7.30 -3.36 49.56
N ARG A 45 6.02 -2.98 49.58
CA ARG A 45 5.24 -2.75 48.36
C ARG A 45 5.66 -1.50 47.61
N GLN A 46 5.96 -0.40 48.33
CA GLN A 46 6.43 0.84 47.72
C GLN A 46 7.78 0.65 47.05
N VAL A 47 8.69 -0.09 47.69
CA VAL A 47 10.01 -0.43 47.11
C VAL A 47 9.84 -1.27 45.84
N LEU A 48 8.94 -2.26 45.84
CA LEU A 48 8.63 -3.04 44.64
C LEU A 48 8.00 -2.18 43.52
N ASP A 49 7.12 -1.23 43.87
CA ASP A 49 6.48 -0.33 42.91
C ASP A 49 7.52 0.62 42.29
N GLU A 50 8.43 1.19 43.09
CA GLU A 50 9.54 2.03 42.62
C GLU A 50 10.48 1.25 41.70
N LEU A 51 10.89 0.05 42.09
CA LEU A 51 11.73 -0.82 41.28
C LEU A 51 11.01 -1.21 39.97
N SER A 52 9.72 -1.55 40.03
CA SER A 52 8.90 -1.85 38.84
C SER A 52 8.78 -0.64 37.90
N ASN A 53 8.65 0.57 38.44
CA ASN A 53 8.62 1.80 37.66
C ASN A 53 9.98 2.08 37.00
N LEU A 54 11.08 1.84 37.72
CA LEU A 54 12.45 1.98 37.20
C LEU A 54 12.69 1.02 36.03
N VAL A 55 12.34 -0.25 36.18
CA VAL A 55 12.52 -1.25 35.10
C VAL A 55 11.45 -1.17 34.01
N ARG A 56 10.38 -0.39 34.24
CA ARG A 56 9.25 -0.13 33.33
C ARG A 56 8.40 -1.37 33.00
N PHE A 57 8.34 -2.33 33.92
CA PHE A 57 7.39 -3.44 33.87
C PHE A 57 7.09 -3.96 35.28
N SER A 58 6.00 -4.71 35.41
CA SER A 58 5.60 -5.27 36.70
C SER A 58 6.47 -6.47 37.06
N LEU A 59 7.30 -6.31 38.09
CA LEU A 59 8.06 -7.40 38.70
C LEU A 59 7.14 -8.29 39.53
N ARG A 60 7.40 -9.61 39.49
CA ARG A 60 6.64 -10.61 40.23
C ARG A 60 7.52 -11.25 41.27
N LEU A 61 7.50 -10.70 42.48
CA LEU A 61 8.22 -11.24 43.63
C LEU A 61 7.25 -11.93 44.60
N THR A 62 7.67 -13.05 45.19
CA THR A 62 6.93 -13.72 46.27
C THR A 62 6.87 -12.84 47.53
N PRO A 63 5.93 -13.07 48.47
CA PRO A 63 5.88 -12.31 49.72
C PRO A 63 7.18 -12.37 50.54
N GLU A 64 7.93 -13.46 50.43
CA GLU A 64 9.25 -13.62 51.07
C GLU A 64 10.31 -12.76 50.38
N GLN A 65 10.37 -12.82 49.04
CA GLN A 65 11.28 -11.98 48.24
C GLN A 65 10.97 -10.48 48.39
N GLN A 66 9.71 -10.08 48.54
CA GLN A 66 9.34 -8.70 48.80
C GLN A 66 9.87 -8.20 50.15
N ARG A 67 9.87 -9.06 51.18
CA ARG A 67 10.47 -8.72 52.49
C ARG A 67 11.99 -8.69 52.38
N ALA A 68 12.58 -9.67 51.69
CA ALA A 68 14.02 -9.75 51.45
C ALA A 68 14.54 -8.57 50.63
N LEU A 69 13.73 -7.98 49.75
CA LEU A 69 14.09 -6.76 49.00
C LEU A 69 14.45 -5.58 49.92
N ARG A 70 13.96 -5.59 51.17
CA ARG A 70 14.33 -4.59 52.18
C ARG A 70 15.47 -5.06 53.08
N SER A 71 15.40 -6.29 53.58
CA SER A 71 16.34 -6.76 54.60
C SER A 71 17.67 -7.23 54.01
N GLU A 72 17.63 -7.87 52.84
CA GLU A 72 18.76 -8.55 52.19
C GLU A 72 18.59 -8.44 50.65
N PRO A 73 18.62 -7.21 50.09
CA PRO A 73 18.29 -6.96 48.68
C PRO A 73 19.17 -7.74 47.69
N GLU A 74 20.41 -8.04 48.05
CA GLU A 74 21.36 -8.84 47.25
C GLU A 74 20.83 -10.25 46.94
N GLN A 75 20.02 -10.85 47.82
CA GLN A 75 19.46 -12.19 47.60
C GLN A 75 18.34 -12.19 46.55
N VAL A 76 17.72 -11.03 46.30
CA VAL A 76 16.60 -10.86 45.37
C VAL A 76 17.08 -10.37 44.01
N LEU A 77 18.28 -9.78 43.96
CA LEU A 77 18.88 -9.23 42.74
C LEU A 77 18.90 -10.23 41.56
N PRO A 78 19.34 -11.50 41.70
CA PRO A 78 19.36 -12.44 40.58
C PRO A 78 17.97 -12.72 40.00
N GLU A 79 16.93 -12.75 40.83
CA GLU A 79 15.55 -12.96 40.39
C GLU A 79 15.02 -11.75 39.62
N VAL A 80 15.31 -10.55 40.10
CA VAL A 80 14.95 -9.30 39.40
C VAL A 80 15.67 -9.22 38.05
N GLN A 81 16.98 -9.49 38.02
CA GLN A 81 17.78 -9.50 36.79
C GLN A 81 17.22 -10.52 35.78
N ASN A 82 16.92 -11.75 36.20
CA ASN A 82 16.32 -12.77 35.34
C ASN A 82 14.96 -12.34 34.76
N GLN A 83 14.11 -11.68 35.56
CA GLN A 83 12.82 -11.16 35.10
C GLN A 83 12.99 -10.01 34.11
N VAL A 84 13.94 -9.09 34.36
CA VAL A 84 14.27 -7.97 33.45
C VAL A 84 14.76 -8.51 32.11
N GLU A 85 15.71 -9.43 32.14
CA GLU A 85 16.28 -10.08 30.95
C GLU A 85 15.17 -10.78 30.15
N SER A 86 14.39 -11.65 30.79
CA SER A 86 13.30 -12.41 30.14
C SER A 86 12.22 -11.50 29.55
N TYR A 87 11.88 -10.41 30.24
CA TYR A 87 10.87 -9.46 29.76
C TYR A 87 11.34 -8.72 28.51
N LEU A 88 12.55 -8.14 28.56
CA LEU A 88 13.13 -7.39 27.44
C LEU A 88 13.36 -8.32 26.24
N ALA A 89 13.84 -9.54 26.48
CA ALA A 89 13.98 -10.61 25.49
C ALA A 89 12.72 -10.82 24.68
N ASN A 90 11.65 -11.19 25.40
CA ASN A 90 10.40 -11.59 24.80
C ASN A 90 9.77 -10.40 24.08
N GLN A 91 9.89 -9.20 24.64
CA GLN A 91 9.43 -7.99 23.99
C GLN A 91 10.18 -7.71 22.67
N ALA A 92 11.51 -7.89 22.64
CA ALA A 92 12.32 -7.72 21.44
C ALA A 92 11.97 -8.76 20.38
N ILE A 93 11.89 -10.05 20.76
CA ILE A 93 11.53 -11.17 19.88
C ILE A 93 10.14 -10.97 19.27
N VAL A 94 9.13 -10.68 20.08
CA VAL A 94 7.74 -10.48 19.60
C VAL A 94 7.67 -9.31 18.61
N ARG A 95 8.36 -8.20 18.88
CA ARG A 95 8.39 -7.03 17.98
C ARG A 95 9.12 -7.32 16.68
N LEU A 96 10.24 -8.03 16.75
CA LEU A 96 11.05 -8.45 15.62
C LEU A 96 10.25 -9.38 14.71
N LEU A 97 9.75 -10.50 15.26
CA LEU A 97 8.95 -11.48 14.52
C LEU A 97 7.72 -10.81 13.90
N GLY A 98 6.99 -9.99 14.67
CA GLY A 98 5.83 -9.26 14.15
C GLY A 98 6.17 -8.30 13.01
N SER A 99 7.34 -7.67 13.05
CA SER A 99 7.83 -6.78 11.98
C SER A 99 8.21 -7.57 10.72
N ILE A 100 8.85 -8.72 10.88
CA ILE A 100 9.20 -9.62 9.77
C ILE A 100 7.93 -10.21 9.15
N GLU A 101 7.04 -10.82 9.94
CA GLU A 101 5.80 -11.45 9.46
C GLU A 101 4.87 -10.45 8.78
N ARG A 102 4.74 -9.22 9.32
CA ARG A 102 3.94 -8.16 8.67
C ARG A 102 4.48 -7.78 7.31
N ARG A 103 5.80 -7.78 7.13
CA ARG A 103 6.43 -7.49 5.84
C ARG A 103 6.38 -8.68 4.89
N LEU A 104 6.44 -9.90 5.43
CA LEU A 104 6.36 -11.14 4.68
C LEU A 104 4.92 -11.44 4.20
N GLU A 105 3.93 -10.87 4.89
CA GLU A 105 2.50 -11.20 4.75
C GLU A 105 2.22 -12.70 4.95
N ASP A 106 3.05 -13.35 5.78
CA ASP A 106 3.04 -14.78 6.06
C ASP A 106 3.63 -15.02 7.45
N SER A 107 3.31 -16.17 8.07
CA SER A 107 3.86 -16.52 9.38
C SER A 107 5.17 -17.27 9.25
N LEU A 108 6.07 -17.04 10.21
CA LEU A 108 7.30 -17.81 10.36
C LEU A 108 7.12 -19.09 11.20
N GLU A 109 5.95 -19.27 11.84
CA GLU A 109 5.65 -20.43 12.70
C GLU A 109 6.64 -20.58 13.88
N ILE A 110 7.19 -19.47 14.39
CA ILE A 110 8.13 -19.43 15.51
C ILE A 110 7.39 -19.06 16.80
N GLU A 111 7.51 -19.89 17.84
CA GLU A 111 6.95 -19.62 19.17
C GLU A 111 7.94 -18.78 20.02
N PRO A 112 7.59 -17.53 20.42
CA PRO A 112 8.51 -16.64 21.16
C PRO A 112 8.91 -17.18 22.54
N GLY A 113 8.04 -17.95 23.19
CA GLY A 113 8.22 -18.40 24.57
C GLY A 113 9.22 -19.54 24.77
N ARG A 114 9.87 -20.04 23.70
CA ARG A 114 10.84 -21.15 23.77
C ARG A 114 12.29 -20.73 23.58
N VAL A 115 12.56 -19.43 23.42
CA VAL A 115 13.88 -18.92 23.05
C VAL A 115 14.55 -18.29 24.28
N SER A 116 15.70 -18.82 24.68
CA SER A 116 16.56 -18.22 25.71
C SER A 116 17.49 -17.19 25.07
N LEU A 117 17.65 -16.01 25.70
CA LEU A 117 18.57 -14.97 25.21
C LEU A 117 20.05 -15.34 25.26
N GLN A 118 20.39 -16.34 26.06
CA GLN A 118 21.77 -16.83 26.15
C GLN A 118 22.31 -17.32 24.79
N ASP A 119 21.43 -17.47 23.79
CA ASP A 119 21.82 -17.85 22.43
C ASP A 119 21.08 -17.03 21.35
N TRP A 120 21.27 -15.71 21.37
CA TRP A 120 20.82 -14.83 20.28
C TRP A 120 21.30 -15.31 18.89
N PRO A 121 22.55 -15.76 18.69
CA PRO A 121 23.00 -16.29 17.41
C PRO A 121 22.14 -17.45 16.91
N SER A 122 21.82 -18.45 17.74
CA SER A 122 20.94 -19.56 17.33
C SER A 122 19.52 -19.08 17.02
N PHE A 123 19.00 -18.09 17.75
CA PHE A 123 17.70 -17.50 17.42
C PHE A 123 17.73 -16.81 16.05
N ALA A 124 18.78 -16.04 15.74
CA ALA A 124 18.95 -15.40 14.45
C ALA A 124 19.00 -16.44 13.31
N GLU A 125 19.77 -17.52 13.49
CA GLU A 125 19.82 -18.63 12.52
C GLU A 125 18.45 -19.29 12.31
N LEU A 126 17.70 -19.53 13.39
CA LEU A 126 16.35 -20.09 13.33
C LEU A 126 15.41 -19.18 12.52
N VAL A 127 15.45 -17.86 12.77
CA VAL A 127 14.65 -16.88 12.03
C VAL A 127 15.01 -16.89 10.53
N LEU A 128 16.30 -16.89 10.21
CA LEU A 128 16.77 -16.91 8.82
C LEU A 128 16.40 -18.22 8.11
N ALA A 129 16.50 -19.36 8.78
CA ALA A 129 16.10 -20.66 8.26
C ALA A 129 14.58 -20.73 8.02
N ALA A 130 13.77 -20.27 8.98
CA ALA A 130 12.31 -20.22 8.83
C ALA A 130 11.90 -19.31 7.66
N LEU A 131 12.56 -18.16 7.51
CA LEU A 131 12.34 -17.24 6.40
C LEU A 131 12.67 -17.89 5.05
N GLN A 132 13.83 -18.56 4.96
CA GLN A 132 14.24 -19.27 3.75
C GLN A 132 13.26 -20.39 3.39
N ASN A 133 12.78 -21.15 4.38
CA ASN A 133 11.75 -22.16 4.19
C ASN A 133 10.45 -21.57 3.64
N THR A 134 10.00 -20.44 4.18
CA THR A 134 8.80 -19.75 3.67
C THR A 134 8.98 -19.25 2.24
N PHE A 135 10.14 -18.71 1.88
CA PHE A 135 10.42 -18.35 0.49
C PHE A 135 10.47 -19.56 -0.45
N ASN A 136 11.07 -20.67 -0.02
CA ASN A 136 11.12 -21.91 -0.79
C ASN A 136 9.71 -22.47 -1.03
N ARG A 137 8.87 -22.56 0.01
CA ARG A 137 7.46 -22.95 -0.09
C ARG A 137 6.69 -22.05 -1.06
N ARG A 138 6.90 -20.73 -0.98
CA ARG A 138 6.26 -19.76 -1.88
C ARG A 138 6.73 -19.95 -3.32
N ARG A 139 8.02 -20.17 -3.55
CA ARG A 139 8.61 -20.42 -4.87
C ARG A 139 8.02 -21.68 -5.49
N GLU A 140 8.02 -22.78 -4.76
CA GLU A 140 7.48 -24.06 -5.22
C GLU A 140 5.98 -23.97 -5.56
N ARG A 141 5.18 -23.31 -4.70
CA ARG A 141 3.76 -23.08 -5.00
C ARG A 141 3.52 -22.25 -6.26
N LEU A 142 4.35 -21.24 -6.51
CA LEU A 142 4.16 -20.31 -7.61
C LEU A 142 4.75 -20.82 -8.94
N LEU A 143 5.91 -21.48 -8.89
CA LEU A 143 6.71 -21.87 -10.05
C LEU A 143 6.86 -23.39 -10.22
N GLY A 144 6.42 -24.21 -9.26
CA GLY A 144 6.62 -25.66 -9.26
C GLY A 144 7.98 -26.08 -8.70
N GLY A 145 8.11 -27.37 -8.35
CA GLY A 145 9.31 -27.93 -7.71
C GLY A 145 10.43 -28.36 -8.67
N ASN A 146 10.12 -28.62 -9.94
CA ASN A 146 11.04 -29.28 -10.89
C ASN A 146 11.69 -28.34 -11.92
N GLY A 147 11.54 -27.02 -11.78
CA GLY A 147 12.17 -26.03 -12.67
C GLY A 147 11.55 -25.88 -14.06
N ASP A 148 10.56 -26.69 -14.43
CA ASP A 148 9.83 -26.60 -15.70
C ASP A 148 8.69 -25.56 -15.70
N GLY A 149 8.39 -24.97 -14.53
CA GLY A 149 7.35 -23.95 -14.38
C GLY A 149 5.91 -24.51 -14.36
N SER A 150 5.67 -25.65 -15.02
CA SER A 150 4.34 -26.11 -15.45
C SER A 150 3.44 -26.54 -14.30
N ALA A 151 4.03 -27.06 -13.21
CA ALA A 151 3.30 -27.48 -12.02
C ALA A 151 2.93 -26.34 -11.06
N GLY A 152 3.52 -25.15 -11.24
CA GLY A 152 3.25 -23.98 -10.40
C GLY A 152 2.00 -23.20 -10.81
N LEU A 153 1.42 -22.42 -9.89
CA LEU A 153 0.25 -21.59 -10.17
C LEU A 153 0.44 -20.65 -11.37
N ILE A 154 1.65 -20.09 -11.53
CA ILE A 154 1.92 -19.16 -12.64
C ILE A 154 2.04 -19.93 -13.95
N GLY A 155 2.75 -21.06 -13.97
CA GLY A 155 2.88 -21.87 -15.17
C GLY A 155 1.55 -22.41 -15.64
N ALA A 156 0.69 -22.88 -14.73
CA ALA A 156 -0.65 -23.32 -15.06
C ALA A 156 -1.49 -22.18 -15.69
N ASP A 157 -1.45 -20.97 -15.11
CA ASP A 157 -2.15 -19.81 -15.66
C ASP A 157 -1.61 -19.40 -17.04
N LEU A 158 -0.29 -19.41 -17.21
CA LEU A 158 0.35 -19.12 -18.49
C LEU A 158 0.02 -20.16 -19.55
N GLN A 159 0.04 -21.45 -19.22
CA GLN A 159 -0.29 -22.53 -20.14
C GLN A 159 -1.75 -22.41 -20.62
N ASN A 160 -2.67 -22.09 -19.70
CA ASN A 160 -4.06 -21.83 -20.03
C ASN A 160 -4.24 -20.60 -20.92
N ALA A 161 -3.45 -19.54 -20.71
CA ALA A 161 -3.50 -18.33 -21.53
C ALA A 161 -2.88 -18.56 -22.92
N LEU A 162 -1.75 -19.26 -22.99
CA LEU A 162 -1.04 -19.62 -24.22
C LEU A 162 -1.89 -20.51 -25.13
N ALA A 163 -2.62 -21.48 -24.56
CA ALA A 163 -3.51 -22.37 -25.32
C ALA A 163 -4.64 -21.64 -26.07
N ARG A 164 -4.90 -20.36 -25.76
CA ARG A 164 -5.93 -19.53 -26.39
C ARG A 164 -5.37 -18.53 -27.40
N LEU A 165 -4.05 -18.47 -27.56
CA LEU A 165 -3.38 -17.53 -28.45
C LEU A 165 -3.05 -18.23 -29.78
N GLU A 166 -3.25 -17.50 -30.88
CA GLU A 166 -2.81 -17.94 -32.21
C GLU A 166 -1.31 -17.63 -32.39
N GLU A 167 -0.59 -18.54 -33.06
CA GLU A 167 0.83 -18.34 -33.39
C GLU A 167 0.99 -17.58 -34.72
N PRO A 168 1.95 -16.62 -34.83
CA PRO A 168 2.93 -16.23 -33.82
C PRO A 168 2.38 -15.28 -32.75
N ILE A 169 2.86 -15.44 -31.52
CA ILE A 169 2.43 -14.60 -30.39
C ILE A 169 2.92 -13.17 -30.59
N GLY A 170 1.97 -12.25 -30.81
CA GLY A 170 2.28 -10.83 -30.99
C GLY A 170 2.74 -10.12 -29.70
N PRO A 171 3.37 -8.92 -29.81
CA PRO A 171 3.87 -8.15 -28.67
C PRO A 171 2.80 -7.83 -27.62
N ASN A 172 1.58 -7.53 -28.05
CA ASN A 172 0.45 -7.23 -27.14
C ASN A 172 0.06 -8.46 -26.29
N ALA A 173 0.12 -9.65 -26.89
CA ALA A 173 -0.16 -10.90 -26.18
C ALA A 173 0.95 -11.18 -25.15
N LEU A 174 2.22 -10.95 -25.49
CA LEU A 174 3.33 -11.04 -24.53
C LEU A 174 3.16 -10.07 -23.35
N VAL A 175 2.80 -8.82 -23.62
CA VAL A 175 2.52 -7.83 -22.54
C VAL A 175 1.36 -8.32 -21.66
N HIS A 176 0.31 -8.87 -22.25
CA HIS A 176 -0.80 -9.43 -21.47
C HIS A 176 -0.36 -10.58 -20.56
N LEU A 177 0.45 -11.51 -21.09
CA LEU A 177 1.03 -12.62 -20.31
C LEU A 177 1.95 -12.10 -19.19
N LEU A 178 2.79 -11.10 -19.47
CA LEU A 178 3.63 -10.44 -18.47
C LEU A 178 2.80 -9.79 -17.36
N MET A 179 1.65 -9.19 -17.69
CA MET A 179 0.73 -8.57 -16.72
C MET A 179 -0.11 -9.60 -15.94
N LEU A 180 -0.28 -10.81 -16.49
CA LEU A 180 -0.97 -11.93 -15.83
C LEU A 180 -0.13 -12.55 -14.71
N MET A 181 1.17 -12.74 -14.92
CA MET A 181 2.04 -13.45 -13.95
C MET A 181 2.03 -12.85 -12.53
N PRO A 182 2.07 -11.52 -12.33
CA PRO A 182 2.01 -10.91 -10.99
C PRO A 182 0.68 -11.09 -10.28
N GLN A 183 -0.39 -11.39 -11.00
CA GLN A 183 -1.77 -11.36 -10.49
C GLN A 183 -2.28 -12.77 -10.25
N GLY A 184 -2.61 -13.10 -9.00
CA GLY A 184 -3.24 -14.36 -8.62
C GLY A 184 -4.66 -14.14 -8.08
N ALA A 185 -5.35 -15.25 -7.83
CA ALA A 185 -6.67 -15.25 -7.23
C ALA A 185 -6.68 -16.06 -5.94
N ARG A 186 -7.26 -15.51 -4.87
CA ARG A 186 -7.50 -16.24 -3.61
C ARG A 186 -8.99 -16.22 -3.30
N ALA A 187 -9.54 -17.37 -2.91
CA ALA A 187 -10.89 -17.42 -2.37
C ALA A 187 -10.91 -16.76 -0.98
N ALA A 188 -11.83 -15.84 -0.77
CA ALA A 188 -12.10 -15.19 0.50
C ALA A 188 -13.60 -15.16 0.77
N PHE A 189 -14.01 -14.79 1.97
CA PHE A 189 -15.42 -14.57 2.29
C PHE A 189 -15.66 -13.07 2.44
N ASP A 190 -16.66 -12.55 1.73
CA ASP A 190 -17.12 -11.17 1.90
C ASP A 190 -17.72 -11.03 3.31
N ARG A 191 -17.17 -10.12 4.12
CA ARG A 191 -17.59 -9.88 5.51
C ARG A 191 -19.03 -9.41 5.64
N ARG A 192 -19.63 -8.81 4.59
CA ARG A 192 -21.00 -8.30 4.62
C ARG A 192 -22.01 -9.30 4.10
N THR A 193 -21.65 -10.07 3.08
CA THR A 193 -22.58 -11.00 2.42
C THR A 193 -22.34 -12.46 2.81
N HIS A 194 -21.26 -12.77 3.55
CA HIS A 194 -20.79 -14.12 3.88
C HIS A 194 -20.63 -15.05 2.67
N ARG A 195 -20.58 -14.48 1.44
CA ARG A 195 -20.40 -15.25 0.21
C ARG A 195 -18.92 -15.42 -0.09
N ARG A 196 -18.58 -16.55 -0.70
CA ARG A 196 -17.25 -16.79 -1.24
C ARG A 196 -17.02 -15.85 -2.42
N VAL A 197 -15.98 -15.03 -2.34
CA VAL A 197 -15.54 -14.08 -3.38
C VAL A 197 -14.11 -14.42 -3.77
N LEU A 198 -13.78 -14.28 -5.05
CA LEU A 198 -12.42 -14.40 -5.53
C LEU A 198 -11.74 -13.02 -5.42
N LEU A 199 -10.74 -12.89 -4.56
CA LEU A 199 -9.94 -11.66 -4.46
C LEU A 199 -8.72 -11.77 -5.36
N ARG A 200 -8.49 -10.73 -6.18
CA ARG A 200 -7.22 -10.56 -6.88
C ARG A 200 -6.14 -10.25 -5.86
N THR A 201 -5.02 -10.93 -5.96
CA THR A 201 -3.88 -10.80 -5.05
C THR A 201 -2.59 -10.68 -5.86
N THR A 202 -1.68 -9.83 -5.40
CA THR A 202 -0.36 -9.72 -6.02
C THR A 202 0.52 -10.87 -5.52
N ARG A 203 0.93 -11.77 -6.41
CA ARG A 203 1.78 -12.93 -6.09
C ARG A 203 3.28 -12.65 -6.32
N LEU A 204 3.61 -11.79 -7.28
CA LEU A 204 4.96 -11.36 -7.64
C LEU A 204 4.99 -9.85 -7.90
N THR A 205 6.17 -9.25 -7.82
CA THR A 205 6.38 -7.84 -8.16
C THR A 205 7.66 -7.72 -8.99
N TYR A 206 7.60 -7.00 -10.11
CA TYR A 206 8.75 -6.85 -11.01
C TYR A 206 9.77 -5.81 -10.53
N VAL A 207 9.51 -5.08 -9.44
CA VAL A 207 10.36 -3.95 -9.00
C VAL A 207 11.81 -4.37 -8.81
N TYR A 208 12.06 -5.52 -8.15
CA TYR A 208 13.43 -5.99 -7.93
C TYR A 208 14.10 -6.46 -9.23
N TYR A 209 13.35 -7.16 -10.08
CA TYR A 209 13.85 -7.57 -11.39
C TYR A 209 14.18 -6.37 -12.27
N ALA A 210 13.32 -5.35 -12.28
CA ALA A 210 13.55 -4.10 -12.99
C ALA A 210 14.77 -3.36 -12.44
N ALA A 211 14.95 -3.31 -11.12
CA ALA A 211 16.13 -2.71 -10.52
C ALA A 211 17.42 -3.42 -10.97
N HIS A 212 17.40 -4.76 -11.01
CA HIS A 212 18.55 -5.55 -11.48
C HIS A 212 18.88 -5.29 -12.96
N LEU A 213 17.86 -5.10 -13.81
CA LEU A 213 18.07 -4.72 -15.22
C LEU A 213 18.71 -3.33 -15.39
N LEU A 214 18.63 -2.49 -14.36
CA LEU A 214 19.21 -1.14 -14.35
C LEU A 214 20.57 -1.09 -13.65
N GLU A 215 21.05 -2.20 -13.06
CA GLU A 215 22.36 -2.25 -12.42
C GLU A 215 23.48 -1.92 -13.41
N GLY A 216 24.41 -1.05 -13.01
CA GLY A 216 25.54 -0.63 -13.84
C GLY A 216 25.19 0.41 -14.91
N GLN A 217 23.94 0.89 -14.99
CA GLN A 217 23.57 1.98 -15.90
C GLN A 217 23.78 3.36 -15.27
N GLU A 218 24.20 4.33 -16.08
CA GLU A 218 24.36 5.71 -15.65
C GLU A 218 23.00 6.40 -15.44
N THR A 219 22.91 7.25 -14.41
CA THR A 219 21.64 7.93 -14.04
C THR A 219 21.06 8.76 -15.18
N GLU A 220 21.92 9.41 -15.98
CA GLU A 220 21.49 10.21 -17.13
C GLU A 220 20.87 9.36 -18.23
N GLN A 221 21.42 8.16 -18.48
CA GLN A 221 20.88 7.21 -19.46
C GLN A 221 19.50 6.70 -19.05
N ILE A 222 19.35 6.31 -17.79
CA ILE A 222 18.05 5.87 -17.24
C ILE A 222 17.02 6.99 -17.37
N THR A 223 17.41 8.22 -17.03
CA THR A 223 16.54 9.39 -17.14
C THR A 223 16.09 9.61 -18.59
N GLY A 224 17.02 9.52 -19.55
CA GLY A 224 16.71 9.61 -20.98
C GLY A 224 15.72 8.54 -21.46
N GLN A 225 15.93 7.29 -21.06
CA GLN A 225 15.01 6.18 -21.40
C GLN A 225 13.61 6.40 -20.81
N VAL A 226 13.52 6.86 -19.57
CA VAL A 226 12.24 7.17 -18.92
C VAL A 226 11.53 8.29 -19.66
N LEU A 227 12.22 9.37 -20.00
CA LEU A 227 11.63 10.49 -20.75
C LEU A 227 11.14 10.04 -22.12
N GLU A 228 11.95 9.29 -22.87
CA GLU A 228 11.56 8.77 -24.18
C GLU A 228 10.33 7.84 -24.08
N HIS A 229 10.25 7.01 -23.03
CA HIS A 229 9.07 6.19 -22.77
C HIS A 229 7.82 7.03 -22.50
N LEU A 230 7.94 8.09 -21.67
CA LEU A 230 6.83 8.97 -21.35
C LEU A 230 6.35 9.78 -22.57
N GLU A 231 7.26 10.20 -23.45
CA GLU A 231 6.92 10.84 -24.72
C GLU A 231 6.17 9.89 -25.65
N ARG A 232 6.63 8.64 -25.78
CA ARG A 232 5.90 7.60 -26.53
C ARG A 232 4.52 7.31 -25.93
N ALA A 233 4.42 7.26 -24.61
CA ALA A 233 3.14 7.07 -23.93
C ALA A 233 2.18 8.24 -24.20
N HIS A 234 2.68 9.47 -24.21
CA HIS A 234 1.91 10.66 -24.56
C HIS A 234 1.39 10.60 -26.01
N GLU A 235 2.24 10.23 -26.98
CA GLU A 235 1.85 10.01 -28.39
C GLU A 235 0.75 8.93 -28.52
N ALA A 236 0.90 7.83 -27.78
CA ALA A 236 -0.05 6.73 -27.78
C ALA A 236 -1.42 7.15 -27.18
N ILE A 237 -1.42 7.87 -26.06
CA ILE A 237 -2.64 8.40 -25.43
C ILE A 237 -3.34 9.39 -26.37
N ARG A 238 -2.59 10.30 -26.98
CA ARG A 238 -3.12 11.25 -27.97
C ARG A 238 -3.81 10.51 -29.11
N THR A 239 -3.15 9.48 -29.67
CA THR A 239 -3.69 8.67 -30.76
C THR A 239 -4.96 7.92 -30.32
N ALA A 240 -4.96 7.34 -29.12
CA ALA A 240 -6.12 6.63 -28.57
C ALA A 240 -7.34 7.56 -28.41
N TYR A 241 -7.14 8.77 -27.87
CA TYR A 241 -8.22 9.77 -27.79
C TYR A 241 -8.71 10.21 -29.17
N GLY A 242 -7.79 10.44 -30.11
CA GLY A 242 -8.14 10.77 -31.49
C GLY A 242 -8.99 9.71 -32.16
N LEU A 243 -8.63 8.43 -31.99
CA LEU A 243 -9.40 7.29 -32.51
C LEU A 243 -10.79 7.19 -31.85
N MET A 244 -10.86 7.42 -30.55
CA MET A 244 -12.13 7.41 -29.82
C MET A 244 -13.07 8.51 -30.33
N ASP A 245 -12.56 9.72 -30.54
CA ASP A 245 -13.34 10.83 -31.10
C ASP A 245 -13.72 10.59 -32.55
N TRP A 246 -12.81 10.06 -33.36
CA TRP A 246 -13.09 9.66 -34.75
C TRP A 246 -14.23 8.65 -34.81
N ASN A 247 -14.16 7.57 -34.03
CA ASN A 247 -15.20 6.53 -34.02
C ASN A 247 -16.56 7.07 -33.60
N ARG A 248 -16.59 8.06 -32.71
CA ARG A 248 -17.82 8.73 -32.28
C ARG A 248 -18.41 9.67 -33.34
N LEU A 249 -17.56 10.37 -34.08
CA LEU A 249 -17.95 11.49 -34.94
C LEU A 249 -17.84 11.19 -36.44
N ALA A 250 -17.40 9.99 -36.83
CA ALA A 250 -17.19 9.62 -38.24
C ALA A 250 -18.45 9.79 -39.10
N GLN A 251 -19.64 9.60 -38.54
CA GLN A 251 -20.90 9.76 -39.28
C GLN A 251 -21.48 11.17 -39.20
N THR A 252 -20.83 12.08 -38.46
CA THR A 252 -21.29 13.46 -38.27
C THR A 252 -20.68 14.37 -39.33
N PRO A 253 -21.48 15.21 -40.01
CA PRO A 253 -20.95 16.24 -40.91
C PRO A 253 -20.03 17.23 -40.19
N ILE A 254 -19.01 17.74 -40.88
CA ILE A 254 -18.07 18.72 -40.29
C ILE A 254 -18.80 19.99 -39.81
N ALA A 255 -19.82 20.42 -40.56
CA ALA A 255 -20.66 21.57 -40.24
C ALA A 255 -21.37 21.47 -38.88
N ASP A 256 -21.62 20.26 -38.38
CA ASP A 256 -22.34 20.01 -37.13
C ASP A 256 -21.39 19.83 -35.92
N LEU A 257 -20.07 19.85 -36.16
CA LEU A 257 -19.06 19.75 -35.10
C LEU A 257 -18.92 21.08 -34.34
N ASP A 258 -18.39 21.03 -33.12
CA ASP A 258 -18.13 22.24 -32.35
C ASP A 258 -17.10 23.14 -33.05
N ALA A 259 -17.22 24.47 -32.85
CA ALA A 259 -16.40 25.46 -33.52
C ALA A 259 -14.88 25.32 -33.25
N ALA A 260 -14.48 24.69 -32.14
CA ALA A 260 -13.07 24.42 -31.88
C ALA A 260 -12.57 23.23 -32.70
N THR A 261 -13.38 22.18 -32.83
CA THR A 261 -13.09 21.05 -33.72
C THR A 261 -13.05 21.49 -35.18
N GLN A 262 -14.01 22.29 -35.65
CA GLN A 262 -14.01 22.81 -37.03
C GLN A 262 -12.73 23.60 -37.35
N ARG A 263 -12.33 24.52 -36.47
CA ARG A 263 -11.08 25.28 -36.63
C ARG A 263 -9.85 24.38 -36.63
N GLY A 264 -9.81 23.37 -35.76
CA GLY A 264 -8.73 22.38 -35.75
C GLY A 264 -8.63 21.64 -37.08
N LEU A 265 -9.76 21.19 -37.61
CA LEU A 265 -9.83 20.51 -38.92
C LEU A 265 -9.40 21.43 -40.07
N GLN A 266 -9.82 22.70 -40.06
CA GLN A 266 -9.43 23.68 -41.08
C GLN A 266 -7.91 23.92 -41.11
N ASN A 267 -7.24 23.90 -39.96
CA ASN A 267 -5.78 24.07 -39.89
C ASN A 267 -5.00 22.86 -40.44
N VAL A 268 -5.65 21.70 -40.49
CA VAL A 268 -5.00 20.41 -40.78
C VAL A 268 -5.40 19.86 -42.15
N LEU A 269 -6.57 20.21 -42.65
CA LEU A 269 -7.03 19.87 -43.99
C LEU A 269 -6.72 21.00 -44.98
N ASP A 270 -6.48 20.66 -46.24
CA ASP A 270 -6.34 21.66 -47.29
C ASP A 270 -7.66 22.42 -47.45
N GLU A 271 -7.62 23.75 -47.63
CA GLU A 271 -8.82 24.61 -47.63
C GLU A 271 -9.89 24.12 -48.63
N ASN A 272 -9.49 23.79 -49.86
CA ASN A 272 -10.41 23.27 -50.88
C ASN A 272 -11.09 21.96 -50.47
N LEU A 273 -10.34 21.09 -49.77
CA LEU A 273 -10.86 19.82 -49.29
C LEU A 273 -11.79 20.03 -48.10
N PHE A 274 -11.44 20.93 -47.18
CA PHE A 274 -12.28 21.28 -46.04
C PHE A 274 -13.64 21.80 -46.50
N GLN A 275 -13.67 22.72 -47.47
CA GLN A 275 -14.91 23.24 -48.04
C GLN A 275 -15.73 22.15 -48.74
N ALA A 276 -15.09 21.28 -49.53
CA ALA A 276 -15.77 20.18 -50.22
C ALA A 276 -16.35 19.13 -49.25
N ALA A 277 -15.65 18.84 -48.15
CA ALA A 277 -16.05 17.88 -47.13
C ALA A 277 -16.96 18.48 -46.05
N TYR A 278 -17.20 19.80 -46.05
CA TYR A 278 -17.83 20.53 -44.93
C TYR A 278 -19.21 19.98 -44.56
N HIS A 279 -20.01 19.59 -45.57
CA HIS A 279 -21.34 19.00 -45.38
C HIS A 279 -21.35 17.46 -45.47
N GLN A 280 -20.19 16.83 -45.66
CA GLN A 280 -20.08 15.38 -45.72
C GLN A 280 -19.71 14.81 -44.35
N PRO A 281 -20.09 13.54 -44.05
CA PRO A 281 -19.65 12.87 -42.84
C PRO A 281 -18.12 12.86 -42.73
N LEU A 282 -17.59 13.09 -41.53
CA LEU A 282 -16.14 13.13 -41.29
C LEU A 282 -15.42 11.86 -41.79
N GLY A 283 -16.09 10.71 -41.72
CA GLY A 283 -15.60 9.41 -42.16
C GLY A 283 -15.46 9.24 -43.66
N SER A 284 -15.94 10.19 -44.46
CA SER A 284 -15.76 10.20 -45.93
C SER A 284 -14.33 10.54 -46.36
N LEU A 285 -13.51 11.07 -45.46
CA LEU A 285 -12.13 11.44 -45.74
C LEU A 285 -11.27 10.22 -46.07
N ASN A 286 -10.30 10.40 -46.98
CA ASN A 286 -9.33 9.36 -47.30
C ASN A 286 -8.41 9.03 -46.11
N ASN A 287 -7.68 7.91 -46.19
CA ASN A 287 -6.82 7.42 -45.10
C ASN A 287 -5.78 8.45 -44.64
N LYS A 288 -5.13 9.15 -45.57
CA LYS A 288 -4.11 10.16 -45.24
C LYS A 288 -4.71 11.31 -44.41
N ASN A 289 -5.89 11.79 -44.78
CA ASN A 289 -6.56 12.88 -44.07
C ASN A 289 -7.21 12.40 -42.77
N ARG A 290 -7.71 11.17 -42.74
CA ARG A 290 -8.17 10.50 -41.52
C ARG A 290 -7.09 10.51 -40.43
N ASP A 291 -5.86 10.12 -40.76
CA ASP A 291 -4.77 10.07 -39.76
C ASP A 291 -4.42 11.45 -39.22
N ARG A 292 -4.39 12.47 -40.09
CA ARG A 292 -4.17 13.87 -39.70
C ARG A 292 -5.29 14.38 -38.79
N VAL A 293 -6.54 14.06 -39.11
CA VAL A 293 -7.71 14.41 -38.30
C VAL A 293 -7.67 13.73 -36.94
N ILE A 294 -7.40 12.42 -36.89
CA ILE A 294 -7.24 11.66 -35.65
C ILE A 294 -6.17 12.33 -34.76
N ALA A 295 -5.01 12.67 -35.33
CA ALA A 295 -3.93 13.31 -34.59
C ALA A 295 -4.35 14.68 -34.01
N GLU A 296 -5.13 15.47 -34.74
CA GLU A 296 -5.61 16.79 -34.30
C GLU A 296 -6.71 16.69 -33.25
N MET A 297 -7.69 15.80 -33.44
CA MET A 297 -8.74 15.53 -32.46
C MET A 297 -8.14 15.02 -31.14
N GLY A 298 -7.18 14.10 -31.22
CA GLY A 298 -6.44 13.61 -30.07
C GLY A 298 -5.70 14.73 -29.33
N ARG A 299 -5.04 15.64 -30.06
CA ARG A 299 -4.35 16.80 -29.48
C ARG A 299 -5.31 17.71 -28.73
N LYS A 300 -6.45 18.06 -29.36
CA LYS A 300 -7.50 18.90 -28.77
C LYS A 300 -8.02 18.27 -27.49
N THR A 301 -8.44 17.01 -27.55
CA THR A 301 -9.02 16.30 -26.40
C THR A 301 -8.02 16.19 -25.26
N LEU A 302 -6.77 15.84 -25.56
CA LEU A 302 -5.71 15.75 -24.54
C LEU A 302 -5.39 17.12 -23.91
N THR A 303 -5.44 18.20 -24.68
CA THR A 303 -5.29 19.57 -24.16
C THR A 303 -6.39 19.92 -23.15
N GLU A 304 -7.64 19.57 -23.45
CA GLU A 304 -8.76 19.79 -22.52
C GLU A 304 -8.63 18.91 -21.26
N VAL A 305 -8.19 17.66 -21.42
CA VAL A 305 -7.88 16.75 -20.30
C VAL A 305 -6.83 17.37 -19.39
N TYR A 306 -5.73 17.88 -19.94
CA TYR A 306 -4.66 18.50 -19.16
C TYR A 306 -5.06 19.83 -18.52
N ARG A 307 -5.88 20.64 -19.19
CA ARG A 307 -6.44 21.85 -18.58
C ARG A 307 -7.28 21.51 -17.35
N LYS A 308 -8.17 20.51 -17.47
CA LYS A 308 -8.99 20.04 -16.34
C LYS A 308 -8.12 19.48 -15.20
N LEU A 309 -7.09 18.71 -15.54
CA LEU A 309 -6.15 18.17 -14.56
C LEU A 309 -5.40 19.29 -13.81
N LEU A 310 -4.83 20.25 -14.54
CA LEU A 310 -4.13 21.39 -13.96
C LEU A 310 -5.03 22.16 -12.99
N LEU A 311 -6.23 22.52 -13.43
CA LEU A 311 -7.21 23.22 -12.59
C LEU A 311 -7.57 22.41 -11.34
N SER A 312 -7.78 21.10 -11.49
CA SER A 312 -8.10 20.21 -10.36
C SER A 312 -6.98 20.18 -9.32
N VAL A 313 -5.72 19.98 -9.75
CA VAL A 313 -4.56 19.90 -8.85
C VAL A 313 -4.29 21.25 -8.19
N ILE A 314 -4.37 22.35 -8.96
CA ILE A 314 -4.18 23.71 -8.44
C ILE A 314 -5.24 24.00 -7.37
N THR A 315 -6.50 23.70 -7.66
CA THR A 315 -7.61 24.00 -6.73
C THR A 315 -7.47 23.21 -5.43
N GLU A 316 -7.18 21.91 -5.51
CA GLU A 316 -6.97 21.02 -4.35
C GLU A 316 -5.86 21.57 -3.44
N LEU A 317 -4.67 21.79 -4.00
CA LEU A 317 -3.51 22.21 -3.21
C LEU A 317 -3.58 23.67 -2.73
N TRP A 318 -4.28 24.54 -3.46
CA TRP A 318 -4.47 25.93 -3.05
C TRP A 318 -5.32 26.03 -1.77
N VAL A 319 -6.36 25.20 -1.65
CA VAL A 319 -7.18 25.15 -0.43
C VAL A 319 -6.36 24.68 0.77
N ASP A 320 -5.53 23.67 0.59
CA ASP A 320 -4.62 23.18 1.63
C ASP A 320 -3.62 24.26 2.04
N TYR A 321 -3.04 24.98 1.07
CA TYR A 321 -2.14 26.09 1.33
C TYR A 321 -2.81 27.23 2.12
N LEU A 322 -4.04 27.62 1.78
CA LEU A 322 -4.77 28.64 2.56
C LEU A 322 -4.99 28.20 4.01
N THR A 323 -5.27 26.92 4.23
CA THR A 323 -5.41 26.34 5.59
C THR A 323 -4.08 26.41 6.36
N GLN A 324 -2.96 26.15 5.68
CA GLN A 324 -1.62 26.27 6.26
C GLN A 324 -1.28 27.73 6.58
N MET A 325 -1.65 28.69 5.72
CA MET A 325 -1.45 30.12 5.97
C MET A 325 -2.22 30.61 7.20
N GLU A 326 -3.45 30.15 7.38
CA GLU A 326 -4.23 30.51 8.58
C GLU A 326 -3.57 29.97 9.85
N SER A 327 -3.13 28.72 9.82
CA SER A 327 -2.41 28.09 10.94
C SER A 327 -1.08 28.81 11.23
N LEU A 328 -0.34 29.20 10.18
CA LEU A 328 0.89 29.97 10.29
C LEU A 328 0.64 31.32 10.97
N ARG A 329 -0.42 32.02 10.59
CA ARG A 329 -0.81 33.32 11.17
C ARG A 329 -1.06 33.19 12.68
N VAL A 330 -1.78 32.16 13.11
CA VAL A 330 -2.02 31.88 14.54
C VAL A 330 -0.72 31.55 15.27
N SER A 331 0.14 30.69 14.71
CA SER A 331 1.40 30.28 15.34
C SER A 331 2.38 31.44 15.54
N ILE A 332 2.52 32.33 14.56
CA ILE A 332 3.42 33.49 14.65
C ILE A 332 2.88 34.53 15.63
N GLY A 333 1.55 34.65 15.75
CA GLY A 333 0.93 35.45 16.81
C GLY A 333 1.33 35.00 18.21
N LEU A 334 1.55 33.70 18.42
CA LEU A 334 2.02 33.13 19.69
C LEU A 334 3.54 33.25 19.87
N GLU A 335 4.33 33.13 18.79
CA GLU A 335 5.80 33.25 18.80
C GLU A 335 6.32 34.70 18.89
N ALA A 336 5.47 35.72 18.71
CA ALA A 336 5.84 37.13 18.83
C ALA A 336 6.41 37.52 20.22
N TYR A 337 6.28 36.66 21.23
CA TYR A 337 6.95 36.79 22.52
C TYR A 337 8.48 36.61 22.48
N ALA A 338 9.05 36.09 21.38
CA ALA A 338 10.47 35.73 21.25
C ALA A 338 11.38 36.82 20.62
N GLN A 339 11.00 38.10 20.69
CA GLN A 339 11.80 39.27 20.24
C GLN A 339 12.25 39.30 18.76
N ARG A 340 11.69 38.45 17.90
CA ARG A 340 11.90 38.48 16.44
C ARG A 340 10.70 39.13 15.75
N ASP A 341 10.95 39.91 14.70
CA ASP A 341 9.88 40.58 13.95
C ASP A 341 8.89 39.54 13.36
N PRO A 342 7.63 39.49 13.85
CA PRO A 342 6.65 38.51 13.42
C PRO A 342 6.29 38.66 11.93
N LEU A 343 6.37 39.87 11.38
CA LEU A 343 6.08 40.11 9.97
C LEU A 343 7.15 39.50 9.07
N VAL A 344 8.41 39.61 9.45
CA VAL A 344 9.54 39.02 8.70
C VAL A 344 9.45 37.50 8.74
N GLN A 345 9.16 36.92 9.91
CA GLN A 345 8.99 35.47 10.04
C GLN A 345 7.80 34.96 9.21
N TYR A 346 6.68 35.69 9.22
CA TYR A 346 5.50 35.33 8.44
C TYR A 346 5.83 35.33 6.95
N LYS A 347 6.48 36.38 6.44
CA LYS A 347 6.87 36.45 5.02
C LYS A 347 7.79 35.31 4.61
N ASN A 348 8.82 35.01 5.41
CA ASN A 348 9.79 33.97 5.08
C ASN A 348 9.15 32.57 5.07
N ARG A 349 8.33 32.26 6.09
CA ARG A 349 7.62 30.98 6.16
C ARG A 349 6.53 30.87 5.09
N ALA A 350 5.77 31.94 4.85
CA ALA A 350 4.76 31.98 3.79
C ALA A 350 5.38 31.76 2.40
N PHE A 351 6.52 32.39 2.12
CA PHE A 351 7.24 32.17 0.86
C PHE A 351 7.71 30.72 0.72
N SER A 352 8.23 30.12 1.80
CA SER A 352 8.67 28.72 1.78
C SER A 352 7.51 27.77 1.48
N LEU A 353 6.37 27.97 2.14
CA LEU A 353 5.14 27.19 1.90
C LEU A 353 4.60 27.39 0.47
N PHE A 354 4.75 28.59 -0.09
CA PHE A 354 4.38 28.84 -1.49
C PHE A 354 5.31 28.12 -2.48
N GLN A 355 6.62 28.06 -2.23
CA GLN A 355 7.55 27.28 -3.07
C GLN A 355 7.23 25.79 -3.01
N GLU A 356 6.95 25.27 -1.81
CA GLU A 356 6.52 23.89 -1.61
C GLU A 356 5.21 23.60 -2.35
N LEU A 357 4.24 24.51 -2.28
CA LEU A 357 2.99 24.44 -3.04
C LEU A 357 3.25 24.30 -4.55
N LEU A 358 4.11 25.13 -5.13
CA LEU A 358 4.44 25.06 -6.56
C LEU A 358 5.09 23.72 -6.94
N ASN A 359 5.97 23.20 -6.09
CA ASN A 359 6.60 21.89 -6.30
C ASN A 359 5.57 20.76 -6.23
N ASN A 360 4.70 20.79 -5.23
CA ASN A 360 3.62 19.82 -5.07
C ASN A 360 2.63 19.87 -6.22
N MET A 361 2.33 21.06 -6.76
CA MET A 361 1.50 21.20 -7.97
C MET A 361 2.15 20.52 -9.17
N ARG A 362 3.44 20.78 -9.44
CA ARG A 362 4.16 20.14 -10.55
C ARG A 362 4.16 18.61 -10.42
N LEU A 363 4.48 18.10 -9.24
CA LEU A 363 4.49 16.66 -8.96
C LEU A 363 3.09 16.04 -9.08
N GLY A 364 2.07 16.73 -8.56
CA GLY A 364 0.68 16.30 -8.64
C GLY A 364 0.16 16.21 -10.07
N VAL A 365 0.59 17.11 -10.95
CA VAL A 365 0.25 17.07 -12.37
C VAL A 365 0.95 15.91 -13.06
N VAL A 366 2.28 15.80 -12.94
CA VAL A 366 3.07 14.76 -13.62
C VAL A 366 2.63 13.35 -13.20
N SER A 367 2.38 13.13 -11.91
CA SER A 367 1.94 11.83 -11.38
C SER A 367 0.56 11.40 -11.88
N ARG A 368 -0.33 12.35 -12.20
CA ARG A 368 -1.70 12.09 -12.65
C ARG A 368 -1.86 12.20 -14.18
N MET A 369 -0.93 12.83 -14.90
CA MET A 369 -1.03 13.16 -16.33
C MET A 369 -1.33 11.94 -17.22
N PHE A 370 -0.73 10.78 -16.92
CA PHE A 370 -0.89 9.55 -17.72
C PHE A 370 -2.03 8.64 -17.26
N THR A 371 -2.61 8.89 -16.08
CA THR A 371 -3.65 8.04 -15.48
C THR A 371 -5.01 8.73 -15.34
N TYR A 372 -5.04 10.06 -15.46
CA TYR A 372 -6.25 10.85 -15.32
C TYR A 372 -7.26 10.57 -16.43
N ARG A 373 -8.48 10.21 -16.03
CA ARG A 373 -9.62 9.95 -16.93
C ARG A 373 -10.79 10.85 -16.56
N PRO A 374 -11.16 11.84 -17.38
CA PRO A 374 -12.35 12.66 -17.13
C PRO A 374 -13.63 11.82 -17.11
N ARG A 375 -14.52 12.07 -16.14
CA ARG A 375 -15.80 11.35 -15.98
C ARG A 375 -16.74 11.45 -17.20
N ASP A 376 -16.64 12.49 -18.03
CA ASP A 376 -17.45 12.61 -19.25
C ASP A 376 -17.07 11.61 -20.35
N LEU A 377 -15.84 11.10 -20.33
CA LEU A 377 -15.36 10.11 -21.30
C LEU A 377 -15.70 8.67 -20.86
N SER A 378 -16.06 8.45 -19.59
CA SER A 378 -16.46 7.12 -19.07
C SER A 378 -17.86 6.66 -19.47
N ALA A 379 -18.74 7.55 -19.98
CA ALA A 379 -20.01 7.13 -20.57
C ALA A 379 -19.82 6.18 -21.78
N VAL A 380 -18.60 6.15 -22.36
CA VAL A 380 -18.23 5.33 -23.52
C VAL A 380 -17.70 3.95 -23.14
N GLN A 381 -17.27 3.71 -21.89
CA GLN A 381 -16.80 2.36 -21.48
C GLN A 381 -17.95 1.40 -21.11
N ALA A 382 -19.13 1.93 -20.76
CA ALA A 382 -20.29 1.09 -20.44
C ALA A 382 -20.81 0.26 -21.62
N ASN A 383 -20.43 0.62 -22.86
CA ASN A 383 -20.87 -0.08 -24.08
C ASN A 383 -19.81 -0.99 -24.71
N ILE A 384 -18.54 -0.95 -24.26
CA ILE A 384 -17.47 -1.79 -24.82
C ILE A 384 -17.18 -3.02 -23.93
N GLY A 385 -17.68 -3.05 -22.68
CA GLY A 385 -17.53 -4.19 -21.76
C GLY A 385 -18.72 -5.18 -21.70
N ARG A 386 -19.73 -5.03 -22.57
CA ARG A 386 -20.93 -5.90 -22.59
C ARG A 386 -21.14 -6.69 -23.88
N ALA A 387 -20.40 -6.39 -24.94
CA ALA A 387 -20.30 -7.28 -26.10
C ALA A 387 -19.12 -8.22 -25.84
N GLU A 388 -19.33 -9.52 -25.95
CA GLU A 388 -18.36 -10.60 -25.67
C GLU A 388 -18.21 -11.04 -24.21
N ALA A 389 -19.33 -11.34 -23.57
CA ALA A 389 -19.40 -12.53 -22.72
C ALA A 389 -20.54 -13.41 -23.25
N PRO A 390 -20.30 -14.68 -23.63
CA PRO A 390 -21.39 -15.62 -23.85
C PRO A 390 -22.19 -15.71 -22.55
N PRO A 391 -23.54 -15.76 -22.59
CA PRO A 391 -24.30 -16.02 -21.38
C PRO A 391 -23.82 -17.36 -20.83
N ALA A 392 -23.20 -17.33 -19.64
CA ALA A 392 -22.95 -18.53 -18.87
C ALA A 392 -24.30 -19.20 -18.66
N GLN A 393 -24.53 -20.31 -19.37
CA GLN A 393 -25.63 -21.21 -19.10
C GLN A 393 -25.48 -21.65 -17.65
N ILE A 394 -26.38 -21.15 -16.81
CA ILE A 394 -26.59 -21.68 -15.47
C ILE A 394 -27.13 -23.09 -15.69
N SER A 395 -26.23 -24.07 -15.67
CA SER A 395 -26.58 -25.47 -15.53
C SER A 395 -27.30 -25.62 -14.19
N GLN A 396 -28.64 -25.66 -14.23
CA GLN A 396 -29.46 -26.14 -13.14
C GLN A 396 -29.15 -27.64 -12.96
N GLY A 397 -28.26 -27.95 -12.02
CA GLY A 397 -28.15 -29.27 -11.42
C GLY A 397 -29.26 -29.47 -10.38
N PRO A 398 -29.66 -30.72 -10.11
CA PRO A 398 -30.99 -31.05 -9.63
C PRO A 398 -31.23 -30.61 -8.18
N GLU A 399 -32.48 -30.29 -7.87
CA GLU A 399 -32.96 -30.05 -6.52
C GLU A 399 -32.54 -31.18 -5.57
N PRO A 400 -32.13 -30.87 -4.33
CA PRO A 400 -31.97 -31.89 -3.31
C PRO A 400 -33.34 -32.42 -2.91
N VAL A 401 -33.59 -33.69 -3.29
CA VAL A 401 -34.69 -34.51 -2.77
C VAL A 401 -34.61 -34.51 -1.25
N GLY A 402 -35.69 -34.07 -0.61
CA GLY A 402 -35.85 -34.11 0.84
C GLY A 402 -35.74 -35.53 1.36
N VAL A 403 -34.82 -35.73 2.30
CA VAL A 403 -34.88 -36.86 3.24
C VAL A 403 -35.40 -36.28 4.55
N ALA A 404 -36.68 -36.54 4.81
CA ALA A 404 -37.26 -36.39 6.12
C ALA A 404 -36.61 -37.41 7.06
N GLN A 405 -35.92 -36.94 8.09
CA GLN A 405 -35.75 -37.70 9.32
C GLN A 405 -36.33 -36.89 10.47
N SER A 406 -37.43 -37.43 10.97
CA SER A 406 -38.09 -37.14 12.23
C SER A 406 -37.13 -37.36 13.39
N VAL A 407 -36.95 -36.33 14.23
CA VAL A 407 -36.73 -36.51 15.67
C VAL A 407 -37.60 -35.47 16.38
N GLU A 408 -38.63 -35.99 17.06
CA GLU A 408 -39.38 -35.31 18.12
C GLU A 408 -38.43 -34.78 19.21
N GLU A 409 -38.69 -33.59 19.74
CA GLU A 409 -38.99 -33.35 21.16
C GLU A 409 -38.97 -31.86 21.53
N GLY A 410 -39.89 -31.47 22.41
CA GLY A 410 -39.62 -30.44 23.41
C GLY A 410 -40.04 -28.99 23.10
N ARG A 411 -41.35 -28.72 23.09
CA ARG A 411 -41.85 -27.36 23.35
C ARG A 411 -41.57 -26.99 24.82
N ALA A 412 -40.81 -25.92 25.04
CA ALA A 412 -40.89 -25.11 26.26
C ALA A 412 -40.87 -23.62 25.91
N SER A 413 -41.95 -22.96 26.27
CA SER A 413 -42.21 -21.53 26.18
C SER A 413 -41.28 -20.70 27.07
N HIS A 414 -40.73 -19.59 26.55
CA HIS A 414 -40.57 -18.41 27.39
C HIS A 414 -40.60 -17.09 26.61
N GLU A 415 -41.68 -16.36 26.89
CA GLU A 415 -41.95 -14.97 26.57
C GLU A 415 -41.01 -14.02 27.33
N LYS A 416 -40.37 -13.04 26.66
CA LYS A 416 -39.72 -11.90 27.32
C LYS A 416 -40.04 -10.56 26.66
N LYS A 417 -40.61 -9.71 27.51
CA LYS A 417 -41.10 -8.33 27.34
C LYS A 417 -40.05 -7.35 26.80
N ARG A 418 -40.44 -6.54 25.81
CA ARG A 418 -39.79 -5.28 25.41
C ARG A 418 -40.12 -4.17 26.42
N LYS A 419 -39.09 -3.61 27.09
CA LYS A 419 -39.19 -2.35 27.86
C LYS A 419 -38.84 -1.15 26.98
N ARG A 420 -39.82 -0.28 26.74
CA ARG A 420 -39.63 1.10 26.26
C ARG A 420 -39.06 1.96 27.40
N ARG A 421 -38.02 2.76 27.15
CA ARG A 421 -37.61 3.89 28.00
C ARG A 421 -38.04 5.20 27.32
N ARG A 422 -38.78 6.01 28.08
CA ARG A 422 -39.23 7.37 27.76
C ARG A 422 -38.09 8.37 27.94
N ARG A 423 -38.11 9.40 27.09
CA ARG A 423 -37.44 10.69 27.29
C ARG A 423 -38.11 11.44 28.45
N HIS A 424 -37.30 12.03 29.32
CA HIS A 424 -37.42 13.43 29.74
C HIS A 424 -36.03 13.96 30.05
#